data_AF-A0A5N7C835-F1
#
_entry.id   AF-A0A5N7C835-F1
#
_cell.length_a   1.000
_cell.length_b   1.000
_cell.length_c   1.000
_cell.angle_alpha   90.00
_cell.angle_beta   90.00
_cell.angle_gamma   90.00
#
_symmetry.space_group_name_H-M   'P 1'
#
loop_
_entity.id
_entity.type
_entity.pdbx_description
1 polymer ?
#
loop_
_entity_poly.entity_id
_entity_poly.type
_entity_poly.pdbx_seq_one_letter_code
_entity_poly.pdbx_strand_id
1 'polypeptide(L)'
;MGSVNPTDSYKDRMAKSIVKEAEARGALKPGMTVLKATGGSTVSSLAFICAAKGYQFQVESSNVFSLEDLPIMQTWGSSFDLIHSPSGQIIPDSTPSMVPCAKEVSTADNHYFADRFNNKDRLVPQTHVAVLEPASSSVITKGQTEMYRVEGIGSGFMPPHLDRNLYDEARAVTEEARAMCPRLAKEEGLLVKTLPGLNVAAAIALVKQLGPDRTVATVAVDTGL
;
A
#
# COMPACT_ATOMS: atom_id res chain seq x y z
N MET A 1 8.37 3.68 -13.74
CA MET A 1 9.00 2.47 -14.30
C MET A 1 8.63 1.29 -13.41
N GLY A 2 7.77 0.39 -13.89
CA GLY A 2 7.60 -0.92 -13.28
C GLY A 2 8.77 -1.84 -13.67
N SER A 3 8.97 -2.90 -12.89
CA SER A 3 9.91 -4.00 -13.10
C SER A 3 11.37 -3.81 -12.67
N VAL A 4 11.60 -3.94 -11.37
CA VAL A 4 12.86 -4.49 -10.82
C VAL A 4 12.55 -5.62 -9.81
N ASN A 5 11.31 -6.12 -9.83
CA ASN A 5 10.81 -7.11 -8.88
C ASN A 5 11.01 -8.53 -9.45
N PRO A 6 11.39 -9.52 -8.64
CA PRO A 6 11.73 -10.87 -9.11
C PRO A 6 10.68 -11.58 -9.97
N THR A 7 9.38 -11.33 -9.74
CA THR A 7 8.29 -11.93 -10.54
C THR A 7 7.69 -10.98 -11.57
N ASP A 8 8.35 -9.85 -11.84
CA ASP A 8 7.84 -8.76 -12.67
C ASP A 8 6.50 -8.16 -12.18
N SER A 9 6.13 -8.43 -10.92
CA SER A 9 4.90 -7.95 -10.32
C SER A 9 5.17 -7.05 -9.12
N TYR A 10 4.40 -5.97 -8.99
CA TYR A 10 4.41 -5.15 -7.77
C TYR A 10 3.92 -5.94 -6.53
N LYS A 11 3.25 -7.07 -6.73
CA LYS A 11 2.75 -7.96 -5.67
C LYS A 11 3.87 -8.63 -4.87
N ASP A 12 5.12 -8.62 -5.36
CA ASP A 12 6.27 -9.14 -4.62
C ASP A 12 6.48 -8.43 -3.29
N ARG A 13 6.26 -7.11 -3.26
CA ARG A 13 6.37 -6.32 -2.02
C ARG A 13 5.29 -6.74 -1.03
N MET A 14 4.06 -6.88 -1.50
CA MET A 14 2.92 -7.29 -0.67
C MET A 14 3.12 -8.71 -0.13
N ALA A 15 3.54 -9.64 -0.98
CA ALA A 15 3.84 -11.03 -0.59
C ALA A 15 4.95 -11.09 0.47
N LYS A 16 6.04 -10.36 0.25
CA LYS A 16 7.15 -10.26 1.21
C LYS A 16 6.70 -9.76 2.58
N SER A 17 5.83 -8.74 2.63
CA SER A 17 5.32 -8.20 3.89
C SER A 17 4.40 -9.15 4.61
N ILE A 18 3.45 -9.77 3.91
CA ILE A 18 2.54 -10.76 4.50
C ILE A 18 3.33 -11.86 5.20
N VAL A 19 4.35 -12.40 4.52
CA VAL A 19 5.19 -13.46 5.10
C VAL A 19 6.06 -12.93 6.25
N LYS A 20 6.71 -11.77 6.09
CA LYS A 20 7.60 -11.19 7.11
C LYS A 20 6.86 -10.82 8.40
N GLU A 21 5.69 -10.20 8.31
CA GLU A 21 4.91 -9.81 9.49
C GLU A 21 4.28 -11.04 10.17
N ALA A 22 3.88 -12.05 9.39
CA ALA A 22 3.45 -13.34 9.94
C ALA A 22 4.56 -14.06 10.72
N GLU A 23 5.80 -14.02 10.21
CA GLU A 23 7.00 -14.49 10.92
C GLU A 23 7.21 -13.69 12.22
N ALA A 24 7.19 -12.36 12.15
CA ALA A 24 7.48 -11.47 13.28
C ALA A 24 6.53 -11.68 14.46
N ARG A 25 5.24 -11.95 14.20
CA ARG A 25 4.25 -12.27 15.24
C ARG A 25 4.22 -13.74 15.66
N GLY A 26 5.05 -14.60 15.06
CA GLY A 26 5.08 -16.03 15.33
C GLY A 26 3.90 -16.83 14.79
N ALA A 27 3.07 -16.22 13.93
CA ALA A 27 1.94 -16.89 13.27
C ALA A 27 2.40 -17.80 12.12
N LEU A 28 3.57 -17.52 11.54
CA LEU A 28 4.24 -18.37 10.57
C LEU A 28 5.59 -18.81 11.13
N LYS A 29 5.81 -20.11 11.22
CA LYS A 29 7.01 -20.76 11.78
C LYS A 29 7.71 -21.61 10.72
N PRO A 30 9.04 -21.79 10.78
CA PRO A 30 9.76 -22.63 9.83
C PRO A 30 9.10 -24.01 9.63
N GLY A 31 8.96 -24.44 8.38
CA GLY A 31 8.30 -25.71 8.03
C GLY A 31 6.77 -25.66 7.96
N MET A 32 6.13 -24.52 8.23
CA MET A 32 4.69 -24.33 7.98
C MET A 32 4.38 -24.19 6.48
N THR A 33 3.12 -24.45 6.15
CA THR A 33 2.56 -24.25 4.81
C THR A 33 1.84 -22.92 4.73
N VAL A 34 2.16 -22.11 3.72
CA VAL A 34 1.40 -20.90 3.38
C VAL A 34 0.31 -21.27 2.39
N LEU A 35 -0.95 -21.02 2.74
CA LEU A 35 -2.12 -21.31 1.92
C LEU A 35 -2.71 -20.04 1.34
N LYS A 36 -3.19 -20.08 0.09
CA LYS A 36 -3.91 -18.97 -0.54
C LYS A 36 -5.03 -19.42 -1.45
N ALA A 37 -6.19 -18.76 -1.35
CA ALA A 37 -7.26 -18.84 -2.34
C ALA A 37 -7.25 -17.63 -3.29
N THR A 38 -6.78 -17.79 -4.54
CA THR A 38 -6.87 -16.74 -5.60
C THR A 38 -6.39 -17.24 -6.98
N GLY A 39 -6.51 -16.38 -8.00
CA GLY A 39 -5.76 -16.48 -9.26
C GLY A 39 -4.86 -15.26 -9.52
N GLY A 40 -3.90 -15.39 -10.44
CA GLY A 40 -3.05 -14.31 -10.96
C GLY A 40 -1.78 -14.01 -10.15
N SER A 41 -1.07 -12.94 -10.53
CA SER A 41 0.32 -12.62 -10.12
C SER A 41 0.63 -12.55 -8.62
N THR A 42 -0.39 -12.49 -7.74
CA THR A 42 -0.16 -12.59 -6.29
C THR A 42 0.27 -14.00 -5.88
N VAL A 43 -0.15 -15.02 -6.63
CA VAL A 43 0.21 -16.41 -6.36
C VAL A 43 1.68 -16.63 -6.71
N SER A 44 2.11 -16.19 -7.89
CA SER A 44 3.52 -16.18 -8.29
C SER A 44 4.38 -15.45 -7.24
N SER A 45 4.02 -14.22 -6.85
CA SER A 45 4.76 -13.51 -5.80
C SER A 45 4.89 -14.27 -4.47
N LEU A 46 3.84 -14.96 -4.00
CA LEU A 46 3.90 -15.72 -2.76
C LEU A 46 4.67 -17.03 -2.91
N ALA A 47 4.49 -17.74 -4.02
CA ALA A 47 5.23 -18.95 -4.34
C ALA A 47 6.75 -18.67 -4.36
N PHE A 48 7.17 -17.54 -4.97
CA PHE A 48 8.57 -17.11 -4.99
C PHE A 48 9.12 -16.91 -3.57
N ILE A 49 8.40 -16.14 -2.76
CA ILE A 49 8.82 -15.79 -1.40
C ILE A 49 8.84 -17.04 -0.50
N CYS A 50 7.88 -17.95 -0.66
CA CYS A 50 7.83 -19.21 0.10
C CYS A 50 9.01 -20.11 -0.26
N ALA A 51 9.28 -20.31 -1.56
CA ALA A 51 10.43 -21.08 -2.02
C ALA A 51 11.76 -20.51 -1.50
N ALA A 52 11.92 -19.18 -1.54
CA ALA A 52 13.12 -18.52 -1.04
C ALA A 52 13.30 -18.64 0.49
N LYS A 53 12.22 -18.82 1.25
CA LYS A 53 12.22 -18.91 2.72
C LYS A 53 12.06 -20.34 3.27
N GLY A 54 11.90 -21.34 2.39
CA GLY A 54 11.73 -22.73 2.78
C GLY A 54 10.33 -23.06 3.34
N TYR A 55 9.31 -22.30 2.95
CA TYR A 55 7.91 -22.63 3.25
C TYR A 55 7.30 -23.48 2.14
N GLN A 56 6.45 -24.43 2.54
CA GLN A 56 5.54 -25.07 1.58
C GLN A 56 4.48 -24.06 1.15
N PHE A 57 4.07 -24.08 -0.11
CA PHE A 57 3.05 -23.17 -0.61
C PHE A 57 1.92 -23.96 -1.26
N GLN A 58 0.69 -23.73 -0.80
CA GLN A 58 -0.52 -24.34 -1.33
C GLN A 58 -1.45 -23.26 -1.88
N VAL A 59 -2.04 -23.54 -3.02
CA VAL A 59 -2.94 -22.62 -3.70
C VAL A 59 -4.24 -23.32 -4.02
N GLU A 60 -5.32 -22.72 -3.53
CA GLU A 60 -6.65 -22.97 -4.03
C GLU A 60 -6.96 -21.97 -5.14
N SER A 61 -7.20 -22.47 -6.34
CA SER A 61 -7.51 -21.64 -7.50
C SER A 61 -8.67 -22.22 -8.28
N SER A 62 -9.11 -21.53 -9.33
CA SER A 62 -10.18 -22.02 -10.20
C SER A 62 -9.75 -22.02 -11.65
N ASN A 63 -10.30 -22.95 -12.44
CA ASN A 63 -10.05 -23.09 -13.87
C ASN A 63 -10.42 -21.85 -14.70
N VAL A 64 -11.10 -20.86 -14.11
CA VAL A 64 -11.47 -19.59 -14.78
C VAL A 64 -10.35 -18.55 -14.75
N PHE A 65 -9.33 -18.74 -13.90
CA PHE A 65 -8.19 -17.83 -13.83
C PHE A 65 -7.08 -18.30 -14.79
N SER A 66 -6.27 -17.35 -15.26
CA SER A 66 -5.20 -17.61 -16.23
C SER A 66 -4.29 -18.74 -15.76
N LEU A 67 -4.33 -19.85 -16.49
CA LEU A 67 -3.51 -21.04 -16.25
C LEU A 67 -2.03 -20.81 -16.59
N GLU A 68 -1.69 -19.67 -17.20
CA GLU A 68 -0.33 -19.29 -17.62
C GLU A 68 0.66 -19.18 -16.45
N ASP A 69 0.16 -18.87 -15.24
CA ASP A 69 0.99 -18.80 -14.03
C ASP A 69 1.25 -20.21 -13.42
N LEU A 70 0.46 -21.24 -13.75
CA LEU A 70 0.57 -22.57 -13.15
C LEU A 70 1.93 -23.26 -13.39
N PRO A 71 2.54 -23.24 -14.59
CA PRO A 71 3.85 -23.86 -14.81
C PRO A 71 4.96 -23.24 -13.96
N ILE A 72 4.96 -21.90 -13.81
CA ILE A 72 5.91 -21.17 -12.97
C ILE A 72 5.73 -21.59 -11.51
N MET A 73 4.49 -21.70 -11.07
CA MET A 73 4.16 -22.00 -9.68
C MET A 73 4.40 -23.49 -9.32
N GLN A 74 4.22 -24.42 -10.28
CA GLN A 74 4.62 -25.83 -10.17
C GLN A 74 6.14 -25.98 -10.08
N THR A 75 6.89 -25.18 -10.83
CA THR A 75 8.36 -25.18 -10.81
C THR A 75 8.91 -24.87 -9.41
N TRP A 76 8.14 -24.14 -8.59
CA TRP A 76 8.52 -23.78 -7.23
C TRP A 76 7.99 -24.74 -6.16
N GLY A 77 7.47 -25.90 -6.57
CA GLY A 77 7.05 -26.97 -5.65
C GLY A 77 5.70 -26.72 -4.96
N SER A 78 4.89 -25.80 -5.48
CA SER A 78 3.59 -25.48 -4.88
C SER A 78 2.56 -26.58 -5.14
N SER A 79 1.70 -26.87 -4.16
CA SER A 79 0.55 -27.75 -4.34
C SER A 79 -0.69 -26.96 -4.80
N PHE A 80 -1.53 -27.59 -5.62
CA PHE A 80 -2.69 -26.96 -6.25
C PHE A 80 -3.96 -27.75 -6.05
N ASP A 81 -4.97 -27.08 -5.53
CA ASP A 81 -6.35 -27.56 -5.55
C ASP A 81 -7.15 -26.67 -6.50
N LEU A 82 -7.55 -27.24 -7.64
CA LEU A 82 -8.23 -26.51 -8.71
C LEU A 82 -9.75 -26.73 -8.62
N ILE A 83 -10.47 -25.69 -8.21
CA ILE A 83 -11.93 -25.68 -8.10
C ILE A 83 -12.52 -25.42 -9.49
N HIS A 84 -13.34 -26.35 -9.98
CA HIS A 84 -14.00 -26.22 -11.28
C HIS A 84 -15.19 -25.26 -11.21
N SER A 85 -15.18 -24.20 -12.02
CA SER A 85 -16.32 -23.31 -12.20
C SER A 85 -17.30 -23.87 -13.24
N PRO A 86 -18.60 -24.00 -12.91
CA PRO A 86 -19.62 -24.48 -13.85
C PRO A 86 -19.79 -23.58 -15.08
N SER A 87 -19.52 -22.27 -14.95
CA SER A 87 -19.72 -21.29 -16.02
C SER A 87 -18.54 -21.21 -16.98
N GLY A 88 -17.36 -21.71 -16.60
CA GLY A 88 -16.11 -21.51 -17.34
C GLY A 88 -15.67 -20.03 -17.46
N GLN A 89 -16.36 -19.11 -16.79
CA GLN A 89 -16.11 -17.67 -16.84
C GLN A 89 -15.84 -17.12 -15.44
N ILE A 90 -15.02 -16.07 -15.36
CA ILE A 90 -14.84 -15.29 -14.13
C ILE A 90 -16.15 -14.55 -13.83
N ILE A 91 -16.77 -14.87 -12.71
CA ILE A 91 -17.98 -14.22 -12.18
C ILE A 91 -17.65 -13.55 -10.84
N PRO A 92 -18.47 -12.60 -10.34
CA PRO A 92 -18.20 -11.93 -9.06
C PRO A 92 -17.93 -12.88 -7.88
N ASP A 93 -18.61 -14.04 -7.88
CA ASP A 93 -18.46 -15.08 -6.85
C ASP A 93 -17.26 -16.01 -7.06
N SER A 94 -16.51 -15.91 -8.17
CA SER A 94 -15.38 -16.81 -8.45
C SER A 94 -14.28 -16.77 -7.39
N THR A 95 -14.07 -15.63 -6.71
CA THR A 95 -13.09 -15.54 -5.61
C THR A 95 -13.71 -15.81 -4.24
N PRO A 96 -14.87 -15.22 -3.87
CA PRO A 96 -15.56 -15.52 -2.62
C PRO A 96 -15.86 -17.01 -2.42
N SER A 97 -16.18 -17.76 -3.49
CA SER A 97 -16.51 -19.20 -3.41
C SER A 97 -15.35 -20.09 -2.98
N MET A 98 -14.10 -19.63 -3.16
CA MET A 98 -12.90 -20.39 -2.79
C MET A 98 -12.49 -20.17 -1.33
N VAL A 99 -12.93 -19.07 -0.71
CA VAL A 99 -12.51 -18.68 0.65
C VAL A 99 -12.93 -19.69 1.73
N PRO A 100 -14.15 -20.28 1.71
CA PRO A 100 -14.54 -21.28 2.70
C PRO A 100 -13.65 -22.52 2.69
N CYS A 101 -13.32 -23.05 1.51
CA CYS A 101 -12.45 -24.21 1.36
C CYS A 101 -11.05 -23.91 1.94
N ALA A 102 -10.50 -22.74 1.60
CA ALA A 102 -9.21 -22.33 2.12
C ALA A 102 -9.19 -22.14 3.63
N LYS A 103 -10.31 -21.67 4.20
CA LYS A 103 -10.46 -21.59 5.65
C LYS A 103 -10.51 -22.97 6.28
N GLU A 104 -11.25 -23.92 5.70
CA GLU A 104 -11.29 -25.30 6.17
C GLU A 104 -9.90 -25.94 6.15
N VAL A 105 -9.16 -25.84 5.03
CA VAL A 105 -7.78 -26.35 4.93
C VAL A 105 -6.85 -25.65 5.92
N SER A 106 -7.04 -24.36 6.17
CA SER A 106 -6.24 -23.62 7.15
C SER A 106 -6.46 -24.05 8.61
N THR A 107 -7.55 -24.77 8.91
CA THR A 107 -7.77 -25.31 10.26
C THR A 107 -6.87 -26.51 10.57
N ALA A 108 -6.24 -27.11 9.56
CA ALA A 108 -5.23 -28.12 9.78
C ALA A 108 -4.01 -27.52 10.50
N ASP A 109 -3.52 -28.22 11.53
CA ASP A 109 -2.29 -27.86 12.21
C ASP A 109 -1.17 -27.65 11.18
N ASN A 110 -0.39 -26.57 11.36
CA ASN A 110 0.76 -26.19 10.50
C ASN A 110 0.46 -25.38 9.21
N HIS A 111 -0.75 -24.84 9.04
CA HIS A 111 -1.09 -23.96 7.89
C HIS A 111 -1.25 -22.48 8.30
N TYR A 112 -0.80 -21.58 7.43
CA TYR A 112 -1.01 -20.14 7.53
C TYR A 112 -1.78 -19.63 6.31
N PHE A 113 -3.00 -19.14 6.52
CA PHE A 113 -3.83 -18.61 5.44
C PHE A 113 -3.46 -17.15 5.11
N ALA A 114 -2.88 -16.94 3.93
CA ALA A 114 -2.50 -15.62 3.41
C ALA A 114 -3.70 -14.90 2.75
N ASP A 115 -4.71 -14.60 3.57
CA ASP A 115 -5.97 -13.96 3.16
C ASP A 115 -5.74 -12.54 2.64
N ARG A 116 -5.80 -12.31 1.32
CA ARG A 116 -5.54 -10.97 0.77
C ARG A 116 -6.59 -9.91 1.16
N PHE A 117 -7.80 -10.33 1.53
CA PHE A 117 -8.92 -9.44 1.79
C PHE A 117 -8.93 -8.99 3.25
N ASN A 118 -8.59 -9.90 4.18
CA ASN A 118 -8.65 -9.63 5.62
C ASN A 118 -7.28 -9.53 6.31
N ASN A 119 -6.17 -9.91 5.64
CA ASN A 119 -4.85 -9.86 6.27
C ASN A 119 -4.34 -8.41 6.36
N LYS A 120 -4.21 -7.95 7.61
CA LYS A 120 -3.71 -6.61 7.96
C LYS A 120 -2.25 -6.39 7.58
N ASP A 121 -1.51 -7.46 7.26
CA ASP A 121 -0.10 -7.41 6.87
C ASP A 121 0.11 -7.16 5.38
N ARG A 122 -0.97 -7.08 4.59
CA ARG A 122 -0.86 -6.69 3.19
C ARG A 122 -0.18 -5.31 3.16
N LEU A 123 0.89 -5.16 2.38
CA LEU A 123 1.29 -3.80 1.99
C LEU A 123 0.19 -3.25 1.09
N VAL A 124 -0.81 -2.61 1.68
CA VAL A 124 -0.99 -1.19 1.35
C VAL A 124 0.29 -0.60 1.92
N PRO A 125 1.14 0.12 1.16
CA PRO A 125 2.24 0.78 1.82
C PRO A 125 1.64 1.48 3.05
N GLN A 126 2.22 1.28 4.24
CA GLN A 126 1.85 2.03 5.46
C GLN A 126 2.29 3.49 5.24
N THR A 127 1.87 4.06 4.11
CA THR A 127 2.01 5.43 3.72
C THR A 127 0.99 6.12 4.56
N HIS A 128 1.48 6.69 5.66
CA HIS A 128 0.74 7.67 6.40
C HIS A 128 0.54 8.88 5.49
N VAL A 129 -0.70 9.15 5.11
CA VAL A 129 -1.07 10.25 4.23
C VAL A 129 -1.49 11.43 5.10
N ALA A 130 -0.67 12.48 5.07
CA ALA A 130 -0.96 13.75 5.72
C ALA A 130 -1.48 14.76 4.70
N VAL A 131 -2.69 15.29 4.92
CA VAL A 131 -3.23 16.41 4.15
C VAL A 131 -2.78 17.72 4.79
N LEU A 132 -2.36 18.68 3.97
CA LEU A 132 -1.89 19.98 4.45
C LEU A 132 -2.90 21.07 4.14
N GLU A 133 -3.06 22.02 5.05
CA GLU A 133 -3.86 23.22 4.87
C GLU A 133 -3.18 24.45 5.50
N PRO A 134 -3.54 25.68 5.12
CA PRO A 134 -3.02 26.87 5.76
C PRO A 134 -3.50 26.98 7.21
N ALA A 135 -2.61 27.36 8.12
CA ALA A 135 -3.00 27.62 9.51
C ALA A 135 -4.02 28.76 9.66
N SER A 136 -4.05 29.71 8.72
CA SER A 136 -5.02 30.80 8.62
C SER A 136 -6.39 30.35 8.06
N SER A 137 -6.48 29.19 7.42
CA SER A 137 -7.74 28.58 6.95
C SER A 137 -7.75 27.08 7.24
N SER A 138 -7.83 26.75 8.53
CA SER A 138 -7.70 25.40 9.06
C SER A 138 -9.04 24.65 9.16
N VAL A 139 -9.74 24.52 8.04
CA VAL A 139 -11.10 23.96 8.00
C VAL A 139 -11.09 22.44 8.19
N ILE A 140 -10.05 21.75 7.72
CA ILE A 140 -9.92 20.29 7.80
C ILE A 140 -9.54 19.87 9.23
N THR A 141 -8.65 20.61 9.90
CA THR A 141 -8.16 20.29 11.25
C THR A 141 -9.03 20.86 12.37
N LYS A 142 -9.56 22.09 12.21
CA LYS A 142 -10.27 22.81 13.28
C LYS A 142 -11.67 23.26 12.90
N GLY A 143 -12.09 23.12 11.65
CA GLY A 143 -13.38 23.64 11.18
C GLY A 143 -13.48 25.18 11.21
N GLN A 144 -12.33 25.87 11.22
CA GLN A 144 -12.25 27.32 11.36
C GLN A 144 -11.55 27.95 10.15
N THR A 145 -11.94 29.16 9.79
CA THR A 145 -11.27 29.94 8.75
C THR A 145 -11.19 31.41 9.17
N GLU A 146 -10.05 32.03 8.89
CA GLU A 146 -9.82 33.47 9.00
C GLU A 146 -9.41 34.04 7.63
N MET A 147 -9.01 35.31 7.56
CA MET A 147 -8.39 35.83 6.33
C MET A 147 -7.02 35.17 6.11
N TYR A 148 -6.81 34.62 4.92
CA TYR A 148 -5.57 33.96 4.51
C TYR A 148 -5.03 34.56 3.21
N ARG A 149 -3.71 34.41 2.96
CA ARG A 149 -3.04 34.97 1.77
C ARG A 149 -2.43 33.91 0.85
N VAL A 150 -2.61 32.64 1.18
CA VAL A 150 -2.16 31.52 0.34
C VAL A 150 -3.20 31.25 -0.75
N GLU A 151 -2.79 31.33 -2.01
CA GLU A 151 -3.63 31.00 -3.15
C GLU A 151 -3.60 29.50 -3.45
N GLY A 152 -4.73 28.95 -3.92
CA GLY A 152 -4.83 27.56 -4.41
C GLY A 152 -5.18 26.49 -3.36
N ILE A 153 -5.16 26.82 -2.07
CA ILE A 153 -5.60 25.94 -0.96
C ILE A 153 -6.36 26.75 0.10
N GLY A 154 -7.00 26.08 1.06
CA GLY A 154 -7.67 26.76 2.19
C GLY A 154 -8.97 27.45 1.78
N SER A 155 -9.86 26.76 1.07
CA SER A 155 -11.08 27.33 0.45
C SER A 155 -12.08 27.97 1.42
N GLY A 156 -11.84 27.98 2.73
CA GLY A 156 -12.76 28.48 3.75
C GLY A 156 -13.97 27.58 4.01
N PHE A 157 -14.05 26.43 3.35
CA PHE A 157 -15.06 25.39 3.54
C PHE A 157 -14.43 24.00 3.34
N MET A 158 -15.11 22.95 3.86
CA MET A 158 -14.67 21.57 3.67
C MET A 158 -14.86 21.15 2.20
N PRO A 159 -13.79 20.75 1.46
CA PRO A 159 -13.95 20.37 0.07
C PRO A 159 -14.88 19.16 -0.08
N PRO A 160 -15.92 19.21 -0.93
CA PRO A 160 -16.93 18.15 -1.03
C PRO A 160 -16.38 16.82 -1.57
N HIS A 161 -15.23 16.86 -2.24
CA HIS A 161 -14.55 15.68 -2.79
C HIS A 161 -13.40 15.17 -1.91
N LEU A 162 -13.15 15.79 -0.76
CA LEU A 162 -12.15 15.30 0.18
C LEU A 162 -12.72 14.11 0.96
N ASP A 163 -12.30 12.89 0.60
CA ASP A 163 -12.70 11.67 1.29
C ASP A 163 -11.83 11.44 2.54
N ARG A 164 -12.46 11.40 3.72
CA ARG A 164 -11.79 11.18 5.01
C ARG A 164 -11.10 9.82 5.09
N ASN A 165 -11.51 8.84 4.29
CA ASN A 165 -10.93 7.49 4.29
C ASN A 165 -9.62 7.39 3.51
N LEU A 166 -9.23 8.45 2.78
CA LEU A 166 -8.02 8.46 1.96
C LEU A 166 -6.79 9.07 2.66
N TYR A 167 -6.95 9.58 3.88
CA TYR A 167 -5.85 10.18 4.64
C TYR A 167 -5.92 9.91 6.13
N ASP A 168 -4.76 9.82 6.77
CA ASP A 168 -4.62 9.49 8.18
C ASP A 168 -4.73 10.73 9.06
N GLU A 169 -4.09 11.83 8.66
CA GLU A 169 -4.10 13.08 9.42
C GLU A 169 -4.22 14.32 8.52
N ALA A 170 -4.66 15.43 9.11
CA ALA A 170 -4.56 16.75 8.51
C ALA A 170 -3.64 17.62 9.36
N ARG A 171 -2.87 18.52 8.74
CA ARG A 171 -1.96 19.44 9.42
C ARG A 171 -2.09 20.86 8.88
N ALA A 172 -2.23 21.79 9.83
CA ALA A 172 -2.12 23.21 9.57
C ALA A 172 -0.65 23.62 9.43
N VAL A 173 -0.31 24.30 8.34
CA VAL A 173 1.02 24.82 8.04
C VAL A 173 0.96 26.35 8.04
N THR A 174 1.86 26.98 8.79
CA THR A 174 1.88 28.44 8.91
C THR A 174 2.52 29.08 7.66
N GLU A 175 2.12 30.32 7.33
CA GLU A 175 2.56 30.99 6.09
C GLU A 175 4.06 31.32 6.09
N GLU A 176 4.72 31.35 7.25
CA GLU A 176 6.18 31.50 7.38
C GLU A 176 6.94 30.40 6.63
N ALA A 177 6.31 29.23 6.43
CA ALA A 177 6.85 28.13 5.63
C ALA A 177 7.19 28.54 4.18
N ARG A 178 6.63 29.64 3.66
CA ARG A 178 7.01 30.22 2.35
C ARG A 178 8.49 30.56 2.24
N ALA A 179 9.18 30.76 3.38
CA ALA A 179 10.63 30.94 3.41
C ALA A 179 11.41 29.72 2.88
N MET A 180 10.75 28.56 2.71
CA MET A 180 11.33 27.39 2.07
C MET A 180 11.51 27.57 0.56
N CYS A 181 10.70 28.38 -0.12
CA CYS A 181 10.80 28.60 -1.57
C CYS A 181 12.18 29.13 -2.01
N PRO A 182 12.73 30.22 -1.43
CA PRO A 182 14.07 30.69 -1.82
C PRO A 182 15.18 29.69 -1.47
N ARG A 183 14.99 28.87 -0.43
CA ARG A 183 15.94 27.80 -0.08
C ARG A 183 15.94 26.69 -1.13
N LEU A 184 14.76 26.23 -1.54
CA LEU A 184 14.61 25.24 -2.63
C LEU A 184 15.26 25.72 -3.93
N ALA A 185 15.11 27.00 -4.27
CA ALA A 185 15.76 27.57 -5.44
C ALA A 185 17.29 27.59 -5.30
N LYS A 186 17.81 27.98 -4.13
CA LYS A 186 19.26 28.15 -3.89
C LYS A 186 20.00 26.84 -3.65
N GLU A 187 19.41 25.92 -2.90
CA GLU A 187 20.02 24.68 -2.41
C GLU A 187 19.77 23.51 -3.36
N GLU A 188 18.57 23.43 -3.96
CA GLU A 188 18.12 22.29 -4.77
C GLU A 188 17.88 22.63 -6.25
N GLY A 189 18.02 23.91 -6.64
CA GLY A 189 17.72 24.36 -8.00
C GLY A 189 16.24 24.31 -8.39
N LEU A 190 15.34 24.20 -7.41
CA LEU A 190 13.90 24.06 -7.62
C LEU A 190 13.21 25.42 -7.55
N LEU A 191 12.83 25.97 -8.71
CA LEU A 191 12.01 27.17 -8.81
C LEU A 191 10.53 26.81 -8.60
N VAL A 192 9.99 27.14 -7.43
CA VAL A 192 8.63 26.79 -7.00
C VAL A 192 7.90 27.98 -6.38
N LYS A 193 6.56 27.96 -6.35
CA LYS A 193 5.77 28.96 -5.63
C LYS A 193 5.50 28.50 -4.20
N THR A 194 4.60 29.20 -3.52
CA THR A 194 4.30 29.05 -2.09
C THR A 194 3.91 27.62 -1.70
N LEU A 195 3.08 26.94 -2.51
CA LEU A 195 2.51 25.63 -2.13
C LEU A 195 3.57 24.52 -2.02
N PRO A 196 4.47 24.30 -3.00
CA PRO A 196 5.60 23.39 -2.81
C PRO A 196 6.50 23.76 -1.63
N GLY A 197 6.70 25.06 -1.34
CA GLY A 197 7.46 25.51 -0.18
C GLY A 197 6.83 25.06 1.14
N LEU A 198 5.52 25.22 1.28
CA LEU A 198 4.74 24.74 2.44
C LEU A 198 4.82 23.21 2.55
N ASN A 199 4.66 22.51 1.43
CA ASN A 199 4.74 21.05 1.34
C ASN A 199 6.09 20.49 1.82
N VAL A 200 7.19 21.10 1.39
CA VAL A 200 8.55 20.68 1.81
C VAL A 200 8.81 21.05 3.27
N ALA A 201 8.40 22.24 3.71
CA ALA A 201 8.54 22.63 5.12
C ALA A 201 7.81 21.67 6.06
N ALA A 202 6.58 21.27 5.70
CA ALA A 202 5.81 20.29 6.43
C ALA A 202 6.45 18.90 6.40
N ALA A 203 6.98 18.46 5.25
CA ALA A 203 7.69 17.19 5.13
C ALA A 203 8.95 17.14 6.02
N ILE A 204 9.72 18.23 6.07
CA ILE A 204 10.89 18.36 6.95
C ILE A 204 10.49 18.34 8.42
N ALA A 205 9.38 18.99 8.79
CA ALA A 205 8.86 18.92 10.16
C ALA A 205 8.41 17.50 10.53
N LEU A 206 7.77 16.81 9.59
CA LEU A 206 7.28 15.43 9.77
C LEU A 206 8.44 14.43 9.94
N VAL A 207 9.47 14.49 9.09
CA VAL A 207 10.60 13.57 9.20
C VAL A 207 11.36 13.76 10.52
N LYS A 208 11.45 14.99 11.04
CA LYS A 208 12.03 15.27 12.36
C LYS A 208 11.23 14.63 13.51
N GLN A 209 9.91 14.50 13.37
CA GLN A 209 9.06 13.83 14.36
C GLN A 209 9.12 12.30 14.24
N LEU A 210 9.22 11.78 13.01
CA LEU A 210 9.17 10.35 12.72
C LEU A 210 10.51 9.62 12.92
N GLY A 211 11.63 10.35 12.89
CA GLY A 211 12.97 9.78 13.04
C GLY A 211 13.61 9.35 11.70
N PRO A 212 14.92 9.00 11.72
CA PRO A 212 15.73 8.84 10.51
C PRO A 212 15.37 7.62 9.66
N ASP A 213 14.71 6.61 10.24
CA ASP A 213 14.35 5.36 9.55
C ASP A 213 13.10 5.49 8.66
N ARG A 214 12.53 6.69 8.53
CA ARG A 214 11.29 6.96 7.81
C ARG A 214 11.54 7.87 6.62
N THR A 215 11.01 7.47 5.46
CA THR A 215 11.00 8.30 4.26
C THR A 215 9.71 9.10 4.19
N VAL A 216 9.83 10.41 4.06
CA VAL A 216 8.70 11.32 3.79
C VAL A 216 8.83 11.81 2.35
N ALA A 217 7.75 11.66 1.58
CA ALA A 217 7.64 12.21 0.23
C ALA A 217 6.55 13.29 0.20
N THR A 218 6.74 14.30 -0.64
CA THR A 218 5.75 15.36 -0.85
C THR A 218 5.71 15.76 -2.33
N VAL A 219 4.66 16.47 -2.73
CA VAL A 219 4.43 16.85 -4.13
C VAL A 219 4.71 18.34 -4.32
N ALA A 220 5.50 18.69 -5.33
CA ALA A 220 5.56 20.06 -5.82
C ALA A 220 4.41 20.28 -6.80
N VAL A 221 3.38 21.02 -6.35
CA VAL A 221 2.10 21.18 -7.07
C VAL A 221 2.11 22.31 -8.12
N ASP A 222 3.13 23.17 -8.11
CA ASP A 222 3.32 24.23 -9.10
C ASP A 222 4.82 24.53 -9.30
N THR A 223 5.12 25.29 -10.35
CA THR A 223 6.47 25.79 -10.65
C THR A 223 6.51 27.30 -10.47
N GLY A 224 7.71 27.86 -10.28
CA GLY A 224 7.97 29.29 -10.11
C GLY A 224 7.79 30.15 -11.37
N LEU A 225 7.24 29.59 -12.45
CA LEU A 225 6.95 30.26 -13.71
C LEU A 225 5.54 30.86 -13.76
#